data_AF-A0A6L8EVK2-F1
#
_entry.id   AF-A0A6L8EVK2-F1
#
_cell.length_a   1.000
_cell.length_b   1.000
_cell.length_c   1.000
_cell.angle_alpha   90.00
_cell.angle_beta   90.00
_cell.angle_gamma   90.00
#
_symmetry.space_group_name_H-M   'P 1'
#
loop_
_entity.id
_entity.type
_entity.pdbx_description
1 polymer ?
#
loop_
_entity_poly.entity_id
_entity_poly.type
_entity_poly.pdbx_seq_one_letter_code
_entity_poly.pdbx_strand_id
1 'polypeptide(L)'
;MNTPFANTLYYGDCLDIMAGFPDSYIDLICLDPPFNSNEKYNKVFKDSGLRIDPQIKAFDDVWLWDNTSAERVERVKNAVANPDDLVLDPFADCGTTIEAAKKNGRDVIGIDILPFALRLINRYRLAPNGITPLPIEGVPVDMDTARQFAKTVPFKFQDWTISLIDGLASNPQKVGDDGIDGFGMFLNTPDNMDRKAIIVQVTGASGSQKAKFDRLHANIRNENAAMGILITLDAQTAQRNWKHTLDPVRMGETTYAPIQCFSVEEYYRNNERWDRILTLPSLANPWTGKHMQQKILFEA
;
A
#
# COMPACT_ATOMS: atom_id res chain seq x y z
N MET A 1 -19.40 14.62 22.20
CA MET A 1 -19.58 13.22 22.66
C MET A 1 -18.43 12.42 22.10
N ASN A 2 -17.91 11.40 22.80
CA ASN A 2 -16.85 10.56 22.25
C ASN A 2 -17.48 9.68 21.15
N THR A 3 -17.25 10.01 19.88
CA THR A 3 -17.73 9.27 18.71
C THR A 3 -16.79 8.08 18.48
N PRO A 4 -17.18 6.85 18.85
CA PRO A 4 -16.22 5.73 18.95
C PRO A 4 -15.62 5.28 17.61
N PHE A 5 -16.17 5.72 16.48
CA PHE A 5 -15.71 5.36 15.14
C PHE A 5 -15.10 6.55 14.37
N ALA A 6 -15.22 7.77 14.88
CA ALA A 6 -14.76 8.97 14.18
C ALA A 6 -13.23 9.05 14.12
N ASN A 7 -12.73 9.83 13.16
CA ASN A 7 -11.30 10.08 12.96
C ASN A 7 -10.49 8.80 12.79
N THR A 8 -11.01 7.86 12.01
CA THR A 8 -10.43 6.52 11.84
C THR A 8 -10.45 6.11 10.38
N LEU A 9 -9.38 5.44 9.94
CA LEU A 9 -9.31 4.77 8.64
C LEU A 9 -9.59 3.28 8.84
N TYR A 10 -10.35 2.64 7.95
CA TYR A 10 -10.68 1.23 8.05
C TYR A 10 -10.21 0.46 6.81
N TYR A 11 -9.45 -0.61 7.03
CA TYR A 11 -9.05 -1.54 5.99
C TYR A 11 -10.10 -2.65 5.78
N GLY A 12 -10.85 -2.57 4.68
CA GLY A 12 -11.84 -3.60 4.33
C GLY A 12 -12.83 -3.18 3.26
N ASP A 13 -13.80 -4.06 3.04
CA ASP A 13 -14.96 -3.75 2.20
C ASP A 13 -15.85 -2.73 2.92
N CYS A 14 -16.25 -1.67 2.22
CA CYS A 14 -17.00 -0.58 2.83
C CYS A 14 -18.40 -1.01 3.29
N LEU A 15 -19.04 -1.97 2.60
CA LEU A 15 -20.36 -2.46 3.01
C LEU A 15 -20.26 -3.26 4.32
N ASP A 16 -19.24 -4.11 4.44
CA ASP A 16 -18.99 -4.90 5.66
C ASP A 16 -18.72 -3.99 6.86
N ILE A 17 -17.90 -2.94 6.68
CA ILE A 17 -17.57 -2.00 7.75
C ILE A 17 -18.78 -1.14 8.11
N MET A 18 -19.48 -0.60 7.11
CA MET A 18 -20.66 0.25 7.34
C MET A 18 -21.82 -0.50 7.99
N ALA A 19 -21.94 -1.81 7.78
CA ALA A 19 -22.93 -2.64 8.46
C ALA A 19 -22.73 -2.69 10.00
N GLY A 20 -21.52 -2.34 10.48
CA GLY A 20 -21.22 -2.21 11.91
C GLY A 20 -21.57 -0.85 12.52
N PHE A 21 -21.93 0.15 11.71
CA PHE A 21 -22.25 1.49 12.22
C PHE A 21 -23.70 1.56 12.75
N PRO A 22 -23.96 2.38 13.79
CA PRO A 22 -25.33 2.64 14.23
C PRO A 22 -26.19 3.30 13.15
N ASP A 23 -27.51 3.13 13.24
CA ASP A 23 -28.45 3.85 12.38
C ASP A 23 -28.29 5.37 12.54
N SER A 24 -28.40 6.11 11.43
CA SER A 24 -28.28 7.57 11.39
C SER A 24 -26.99 8.12 12.00
N TYR A 25 -25.90 7.36 11.93
CA TYR A 25 -24.60 7.73 12.51
C TYR A 25 -23.77 8.68 11.65
N ILE A 26 -23.99 8.71 10.33
CA ILE A 26 -23.22 9.49 9.36
C ILE A 26 -24.04 10.68 8.87
N ASP A 27 -23.45 11.88 8.90
CA ASP A 27 -24.12 13.12 8.50
C ASP A 27 -23.87 13.46 7.02
N LEU A 28 -22.66 13.18 6.51
CA LEU A 28 -22.31 13.39 5.11
C LEU A 28 -21.53 12.20 4.54
N ILE A 29 -21.98 11.64 3.44
CA ILE A 29 -21.20 10.67 2.65
C ILE A 29 -20.62 11.41 1.45
N CYS A 30 -19.30 11.42 1.33
CA CYS A 30 -18.61 11.92 0.15
C CYS A 30 -18.26 10.74 -0.75
N LEU A 31 -18.84 10.71 -1.94
CA LEU A 31 -18.50 9.75 -2.99
C LEU A 31 -17.94 10.53 -4.15
N ASP A 32 -16.64 10.41 -4.43
CA ASP A 32 -16.10 11.05 -5.63
C ASP A 32 -16.38 10.19 -6.89
N PRO A 33 -17.04 10.72 -7.93
CA PRO A 33 -17.41 9.92 -9.08
C PRO A 33 -16.24 9.56 -10.02
N PRO A 34 -16.40 8.54 -10.90
CA PRO A 34 -17.58 7.68 -11.03
C PRO A 34 -17.28 6.26 -10.56
N PHE A 35 -17.95 5.83 -9.48
CA PHE A 35 -18.04 4.42 -9.10
C PHE A 35 -19.30 3.73 -9.70
N ASN A 36 -20.06 4.44 -10.55
CA ASN A 36 -21.30 3.94 -11.16
C ASN A 36 -21.43 4.34 -12.65
N SER A 37 -20.33 4.35 -13.39
CA SER A 37 -20.43 4.21 -14.83
C SER A 37 -20.41 2.72 -15.12
N ASN A 38 -21.33 2.21 -15.93
CA ASN A 38 -21.21 0.90 -16.58
C ASN A 38 -19.97 0.83 -17.53
N GLU A 39 -18.99 1.72 -17.35
CA GLU A 39 -17.69 1.64 -17.97
C GLU A 39 -16.98 0.45 -17.37
N LYS A 40 -16.91 -0.61 -18.19
CA LYS A 40 -15.83 -1.56 -18.08
C LYS A 40 -14.55 -0.72 -18.09
N TYR A 41 -13.81 -0.67 -16.97
CA TYR A 41 -12.45 -0.11 -16.86
C TYR A 41 -11.48 -0.93 -17.73
N ASN A 42 -11.72 -0.86 -19.03
CA ASN A 42 -11.06 -1.56 -20.12
C ASN A 42 -10.56 -0.46 -21.04
N LYS A 43 -9.37 0.07 -20.77
CA LYS A 43 -8.50 0.68 -21.79
C LYS A 43 -7.17 1.10 -21.18
N VAL A 44 -6.10 0.54 -21.77
CA VAL A 44 -4.65 0.69 -21.50
C VAL A 44 -4.15 -0.61 -20.84
N PHE A 45 -3.80 -1.67 -21.57
CA PHE A 45 -2.92 -1.76 -22.74
C PHE A 45 -3.47 -2.72 -23.80
N LYS A 46 -3.43 -2.34 -25.09
CA LYS A 46 -3.20 -3.32 -26.17
C LYS A 46 -1.76 -3.81 -25.92
N ASP A 47 -1.45 -5.03 -25.47
CA ASP A 47 -1.80 -6.34 -26.03
C ASP A 47 -1.72 -7.48 -24.98
N SER A 48 -2.20 -7.30 -23.74
CA SER A 48 -2.09 -8.35 -22.68
C SER A 48 -3.39 -8.82 -22.04
N GLY A 49 -4.55 -8.30 -22.42
CA GLY A 49 -5.86 -8.86 -22.02
C GLY A 49 -6.20 -8.78 -20.52
N LEU A 50 -5.47 -8.01 -19.71
CA LEU A 50 -5.69 -7.86 -18.28
C LEU A 50 -6.60 -6.65 -17.95
N ARG A 51 -7.54 -6.87 -17.01
CA ARG A 51 -8.44 -5.87 -16.40
C ARG A 51 -7.62 -4.73 -15.77
N ILE A 52 -8.09 -3.50 -15.85
CA ILE A 52 -7.54 -2.40 -15.04
C ILE A 52 -8.03 -2.60 -13.62
N ASP A 53 -7.12 -3.01 -12.76
CA ASP A 53 -7.36 -3.24 -11.34
C ASP A 53 -7.56 -1.88 -10.63
N PRO A 54 -8.52 -1.74 -9.70
CA PRO A 54 -8.63 -0.59 -8.81
C PRO A 54 -7.29 -0.20 -8.15
N GLN A 55 -6.40 -1.18 -7.92
CA GLN A 55 -5.04 -0.94 -7.46
C GLN A 55 -4.24 -0.02 -8.38
N ILE A 56 -4.37 -0.13 -9.71
CA ILE A 56 -3.63 0.68 -10.68
C ILE A 56 -4.03 2.15 -10.55
N LYS A 57 -5.35 2.43 -10.50
CA LYS A 57 -5.87 3.80 -10.40
C LYS A 57 -5.51 4.40 -9.05
N ALA A 58 -5.72 3.68 -7.95
CA ALA A 58 -5.33 4.14 -6.63
C ALA A 58 -3.81 4.38 -6.54
N PHE A 59 -2.99 3.53 -7.16
CA PHE A 59 -1.56 3.79 -7.27
C PHE A 59 -1.26 5.03 -8.14
N ASP A 60 -1.92 5.25 -9.27
CA ASP A 60 -1.65 6.45 -10.07
C ASP A 60 -2.11 7.73 -9.35
N ASP A 61 -3.30 7.72 -8.75
CA ASP A 61 -3.88 8.85 -8.03
C ASP A 61 -3.06 9.19 -6.78
N VAL A 62 -2.56 8.19 -6.04
CA VAL A 62 -1.66 8.44 -4.92
C VAL A 62 -0.28 8.94 -5.36
N TRP A 63 0.16 8.64 -6.59
CA TRP A 63 1.53 8.94 -7.02
C TRP A 63 1.65 10.18 -7.91
N LEU A 64 0.55 10.67 -8.47
CA LEU A 64 0.47 11.85 -9.34
C LEU A 64 -0.31 12.99 -8.69
N TRP A 65 -0.22 13.14 -7.37
CA TRP A 65 -0.96 14.13 -6.59
C TRP A 65 -1.19 15.46 -7.28
N ASP A 66 -2.44 15.66 -7.69
CA ASP A 66 -2.90 16.96 -8.12
C ASP A 66 -3.39 17.77 -6.91
N ASN A 67 -3.20 19.09 -6.99
CA ASN A 67 -3.60 20.02 -5.93
C ASN A 67 -5.11 20.32 -5.96
N THR A 68 -5.96 19.36 -6.34
CA THR A 68 -7.43 19.55 -6.34
C THR A 68 -8.03 19.62 -4.92
N SER A 69 -7.19 19.55 -3.88
CA SER A 69 -7.57 19.70 -2.48
C SER A 69 -8.36 20.99 -2.18
N ALA A 70 -8.08 22.12 -2.85
CA ALA A 70 -8.78 23.37 -2.57
C ALA A 70 -10.28 23.30 -2.91
N GLU A 71 -10.63 22.73 -4.06
CA GLU A 71 -12.04 22.57 -4.46
C GLU A 71 -12.77 21.58 -3.55
N ARG A 72 -12.11 20.48 -3.17
CA ARG A 72 -12.72 19.47 -2.28
C ARG A 72 -12.88 19.99 -0.85
N VAL A 73 -11.93 20.76 -0.33
CA VAL A 73 -12.05 21.48 0.96
C VAL A 73 -13.30 22.36 0.96
N GLU A 74 -13.52 23.12 -0.11
CA GLU A 74 -14.67 24.02 -0.20
C GLU A 74 -15.98 23.25 -0.39
N ARG A 75 -15.99 22.13 -1.13
CA ARG A 75 -17.16 21.25 -1.26
C ARG A 75 -17.57 20.64 0.07
N VAL A 76 -16.61 20.05 0.81
CA VAL A 76 -16.89 19.45 2.13
C VAL A 76 -17.43 20.51 3.07
N LYS A 77 -16.79 21.70 3.12
CA LYS A 77 -17.23 22.81 3.97
C LYS A 77 -18.66 23.26 3.69
N ASN A 78 -19.06 23.33 2.41
CA ASN A 78 -20.39 23.80 2.01
C ASN A 78 -21.48 22.70 2.06
N ALA A 79 -21.10 21.43 2.04
CA ALA A 79 -22.03 20.31 2.07
C ALA A 79 -22.51 19.94 3.49
N VAL A 80 -21.75 20.31 4.52
CA VAL A 80 -22.08 20.04 5.93
C VAL A 80 -22.77 21.25 6.57
N ALA A 81 -23.84 21.00 7.33
CA ALA A 81 -24.66 22.05 7.94
C ALA A 81 -24.14 22.45 9.33
N ASN A 82 -23.63 21.50 10.12
CA ASN A 82 -23.16 21.76 11.49
C ASN A 82 -21.69 21.40 11.62
N PRO A 83 -20.85 22.21 12.30
CA PRO A 83 -19.44 21.94 12.62
C PRO A 83 -19.09 20.53 13.11
N ASP A 84 -20.03 19.86 13.77
CA ASP A 84 -19.86 18.54 14.37
C ASP A 84 -20.29 17.36 13.46
N ASP A 85 -20.73 17.65 12.23
CA ASP A 85 -21.16 16.63 11.26
C ASP A 85 -20.02 15.65 10.93
N LEU A 86 -20.30 14.35 11.03
CA LEU A 86 -19.40 13.24 10.70
C LEU A 86 -19.39 12.96 9.20
N VAL A 87 -18.22 13.10 8.59
CA VAL A 87 -17.99 12.80 7.17
C VAL A 87 -17.57 11.34 7.00
N LEU A 88 -18.16 10.64 6.03
CA LEU A 88 -17.73 9.32 5.58
C LEU A 88 -17.21 9.40 4.14
N ASP A 89 -15.99 8.92 3.93
CA ASP A 89 -15.47 8.54 2.62
C ASP A 89 -15.32 7.01 2.56
N PRO A 90 -16.24 6.28 1.92
CA PRO A 90 -16.17 4.83 1.84
C PRO A 90 -15.18 4.31 0.79
N PHE A 91 -14.50 5.21 0.06
CA PHE A 91 -13.48 4.90 -0.95
C PHE A 91 -12.30 5.88 -0.82
N ALA A 92 -11.64 5.81 0.33
CA ALA A 92 -10.69 6.82 0.79
C ALA A 92 -9.56 7.10 -0.21
N ASP A 93 -9.07 6.11 -0.94
CA ASP A 93 -8.07 6.25 -2.02
C ASP A 93 -6.89 7.15 -1.61
N CYS A 94 -6.71 8.31 -2.27
CA CYS A 94 -5.64 9.27 -1.98
C CYS A 94 -5.93 10.22 -0.79
N GLY A 95 -7.08 10.06 -0.13
CA GLY A 95 -7.50 10.75 1.09
C GLY A 95 -7.71 12.25 0.96
N THR A 96 -8.05 12.70 -0.24
CA THR A 96 -8.59 14.04 -0.53
C THR A 96 -9.73 14.46 0.39
N THR A 97 -10.77 13.63 0.54
CA THR A 97 -11.93 13.94 1.40
C THR A 97 -11.52 14.00 2.87
N ILE A 98 -10.64 13.07 3.28
CA ILE A 98 -10.14 13.00 4.66
C ILE A 98 -9.35 14.28 4.99
N GLU A 99 -8.42 14.68 4.13
CA GLU A 99 -7.69 15.93 4.27
C GLU A 99 -8.65 17.14 4.35
N ALA A 100 -9.62 17.21 3.42
CA ALA A 100 -10.60 18.28 3.36
C ALA A 100 -11.45 18.38 4.63
N ALA A 101 -11.93 17.25 5.16
CA ALA A 101 -12.68 17.20 6.40
C ALA A 101 -11.82 17.66 7.59
N LYS A 102 -10.59 17.15 7.73
CA LYS A 102 -9.68 17.56 8.81
C LYS A 102 -9.30 19.04 8.75
N LYS A 103 -9.03 19.61 7.56
CA LYS A 103 -8.73 21.04 7.38
C LYS A 103 -9.91 21.94 7.77
N ASN A 104 -11.14 21.44 7.66
CA ASN A 104 -12.36 22.13 8.08
C ASN A 104 -12.78 21.85 9.54
N GLY A 105 -11.90 21.20 10.33
CA GLY A 105 -12.17 20.88 11.74
C GLY A 105 -13.22 19.79 11.94
N ARG A 106 -13.45 18.93 10.95
CA ARG A 106 -14.50 17.89 10.99
C ARG A 106 -13.94 16.53 11.42
N ASP A 107 -14.85 15.75 11.98
CA ASP A 107 -14.65 14.33 12.19
C ASP A 107 -14.87 13.58 10.87
N VAL A 108 -14.04 12.57 10.61
CA VAL A 108 -14.08 11.83 9.35
C VAL A 108 -13.77 10.35 9.53
N ILE A 109 -14.47 9.52 8.76
CA ILE A 109 -14.19 8.10 8.59
C ILE A 109 -13.72 7.90 7.14
N GLY A 110 -12.60 7.22 6.97
CA GLY A 110 -12.13 6.76 5.67
C GLY A 110 -12.17 5.23 5.60
N ILE A 111 -12.64 4.66 4.50
CA ILE A 111 -12.60 3.21 4.28
C ILE A 111 -11.92 2.93 2.95
N ASP A 112 -11.01 1.95 2.92
CA ASP A 112 -10.49 1.44 1.66
C ASP A 112 -10.15 -0.05 1.75
N ILE A 113 -10.32 -0.74 0.62
CA ILE A 113 -9.93 -2.14 0.46
C ILE A 113 -8.41 -2.28 0.19
N LEU A 114 -7.71 -1.18 -0.05
CA LEU A 114 -6.28 -1.16 -0.35
C LEU A 114 -5.50 -0.65 0.88
N PRO A 115 -4.78 -1.53 1.60
CA PRO A 115 -4.10 -1.13 2.83
C PRO A 115 -2.98 -0.12 2.57
N PHE A 116 -2.38 -0.13 1.37
CA PHE A 116 -1.38 0.86 0.99
C PHE A 116 -1.99 2.27 0.91
N ALA A 117 -3.21 2.41 0.39
CA ALA A 117 -3.87 3.72 0.24
C ALA A 117 -4.00 4.41 1.61
N LEU A 118 -4.51 3.67 2.62
CA LEU A 118 -4.67 4.17 3.99
C LEU A 118 -3.34 4.60 4.63
N ARG A 119 -2.26 3.82 4.44
CA ARG A 119 -0.92 4.20 4.92
C ARG A 119 -0.41 5.46 4.25
N LEU A 120 -0.60 5.58 2.93
CA LEU A 120 -0.11 6.73 2.16
C LEU A 120 -0.88 8.01 2.50
N ILE A 121 -2.18 7.91 2.79
CA ILE A 121 -2.98 9.03 3.34
C ILE A 121 -2.30 9.59 4.59
N ASN A 122 -2.04 8.74 5.59
CA ASN A 122 -1.40 9.20 6.82
C ASN A 122 -0.01 9.79 6.59
N ARG A 123 0.84 9.06 5.86
CA ARG A 123 2.27 9.37 5.76
C ARG A 123 2.55 10.58 4.89
N TYR A 124 1.87 10.68 3.76
CA TYR A 124 2.20 11.68 2.77
C TYR A 124 1.16 12.80 2.74
N ARG A 125 -0.12 12.54 3.08
CA ARG A 125 -1.20 13.52 2.85
C ARG A 125 -1.45 14.30 4.11
N LEU A 126 -1.73 13.61 5.21
CA LEU A 126 -2.07 14.25 6.47
C LEU A 126 -0.83 14.85 7.14
N ALA A 127 0.20 14.04 7.40
CA ALA A 127 1.36 14.50 8.17
C ALA A 127 2.10 15.70 7.54
N PRO A 128 2.38 15.73 6.22
CA PRO A 128 3.03 16.89 5.59
C PRO A 128 2.17 18.16 5.55
N ASN A 129 0.84 18.02 5.66
CA ASN A 129 -0.09 19.14 5.79
C ASN A 129 -0.35 19.55 7.26
N GLY A 130 0.44 19.05 8.21
CA GLY A 130 0.30 19.37 9.63
C GLY A 130 -0.94 18.75 10.29
N ILE A 131 -1.56 17.76 9.65
CA ILE A 131 -2.73 17.04 10.17
C ILE A 131 -2.24 15.77 10.86
N THR A 132 -2.69 15.54 12.09
CA THR A 132 -2.37 14.31 12.83
C THR A 132 -2.85 13.07 12.06
N PRO A 133 -1.97 12.08 11.82
CA PRO A 133 -2.36 10.80 11.24
C PRO A 133 -3.49 10.14 12.03
N LEU A 134 -4.41 9.50 11.31
CA LEU A 134 -5.55 8.79 11.89
C LEU A 134 -5.17 7.32 12.18
N PRO A 135 -5.70 6.70 13.24
CA PRO A 135 -5.58 5.25 13.42
C PRO A 135 -6.13 4.49 12.21
N ILE A 136 -5.51 3.35 11.91
CA ILE A 136 -5.98 2.42 10.87
C ILE A 136 -6.50 1.16 11.56
N GLU A 137 -7.79 0.92 11.47
CA GLU A 137 -8.47 -0.27 11.96
C GLU A 137 -8.44 -1.39 10.90
N GLY A 138 -8.45 -2.63 11.37
CA GLY A 138 -8.40 -3.82 10.50
C GLY A 138 -7.00 -4.23 10.05
N VAL A 139 -5.95 -3.58 10.55
CA VAL A 139 -4.54 -3.96 10.34
C VAL A 139 -3.85 -4.27 11.67
N PRO A 140 -2.81 -5.12 11.67
CA PRO A 140 -1.98 -5.35 12.85
C PRO A 140 -1.24 -4.10 13.32
N VAL A 141 -1.15 -3.93 14.64
CA VAL A 141 -0.42 -2.83 15.32
C VAL A 141 0.78 -3.33 16.12
N ASP A 142 0.92 -4.65 16.27
CA ASP A 142 2.01 -5.30 16.98
C ASP A 142 2.26 -6.73 16.44
N MET A 143 3.24 -7.41 17.01
CA MET A 143 3.60 -8.77 16.60
C MET A 143 2.53 -9.82 16.92
N ASP A 144 1.77 -9.66 18.00
CA ASP A 144 0.78 -10.65 18.40
C ASP A 144 -0.43 -10.61 17.46
N THR A 145 -0.93 -9.40 17.18
CA THR A 145 -1.96 -9.15 16.17
C THR A 145 -1.49 -9.54 14.78
N ALA A 146 -0.21 -9.31 14.41
CA ALA A 146 0.32 -9.71 13.11
C ALA A 146 0.36 -11.24 12.93
N ARG A 147 0.78 -11.97 13.97
CA ARG A 147 0.76 -13.45 13.96
C ARG A 147 -0.65 -14.00 13.87
N GLN A 148 -1.61 -13.39 14.57
CA GLN A 148 -3.00 -13.80 14.49
C GLN A 148 -3.56 -13.54 13.09
N PHE A 149 -3.30 -12.36 12.54
CA PHE A 149 -3.74 -11.96 11.20
C PHE A 149 -3.22 -12.90 10.12
N ALA A 150 -1.95 -13.28 10.19
CA ALA A 150 -1.33 -14.26 9.29
C ALA A 150 -1.98 -15.66 9.36
N LYS A 151 -2.59 -16.02 10.49
CA LYS A 151 -3.28 -17.31 10.69
C LYS A 151 -4.73 -17.26 10.22
N THR A 152 -5.43 -16.16 10.50
CA THR A 152 -6.89 -16.08 10.32
C THR A 152 -7.28 -15.58 8.94
N VAL A 153 -6.52 -14.64 8.37
CA VAL A 153 -6.84 -13.99 7.07
C VAL A 153 -5.57 -13.87 6.21
N PRO A 154 -5.00 -14.99 5.73
CA PRO A 154 -3.67 -15.02 5.11
C PRO A 154 -3.53 -14.12 3.87
N PHE A 155 -4.57 -13.97 3.05
CA PHE A 155 -4.52 -13.08 1.88
C PHE A 155 -4.48 -11.59 2.29
N LYS A 156 -5.29 -11.18 3.28
CA LYS A 156 -5.20 -9.82 3.83
C LYS A 156 -3.86 -9.57 4.51
N PHE A 157 -3.28 -10.59 5.14
CA PHE A 157 -1.93 -10.52 5.70
C PHE A 157 -0.87 -10.28 4.62
N GLN A 158 -0.96 -10.95 3.47
CA GLN A 158 -0.07 -10.68 2.33
C GLN A 158 -0.22 -9.23 1.87
N ASP A 159 -1.45 -8.75 1.66
CA ASP A 159 -1.70 -7.39 1.20
C ASP A 159 -1.17 -6.33 2.16
N TRP A 160 -1.45 -6.51 3.44
CA TRP A 160 -0.97 -5.63 4.49
C TRP A 160 0.56 -5.62 4.56
N THR A 161 1.21 -6.78 4.59
CA THR A 161 2.69 -6.83 4.73
C THR A 161 3.42 -6.24 3.53
N ILE A 162 2.93 -6.47 2.31
CA ILE A 162 3.49 -5.83 1.10
C ILE A 162 3.33 -4.31 1.19
N SER A 163 2.17 -3.84 1.65
CA SER A 163 1.89 -2.41 1.81
C SER A 163 2.81 -1.69 2.80
N LEU A 164 3.55 -2.41 3.66
CA LEU A 164 4.50 -1.82 4.61
C LEU A 164 5.73 -1.22 3.89
N ILE A 165 6.04 -1.69 2.69
CA ILE A 165 7.15 -1.22 1.85
C ILE A 165 6.58 -0.30 0.79
N ASP A 166 6.85 1.00 0.92
CA ASP A 166 6.31 2.00 0.02
C ASP A 166 6.82 1.75 -1.42
N GLY A 167 5.93 1.72 -2.41
CA GLY A 167 6.28 1.46 -3.82
C GLY A 167 6.13 0.00 -4.27
N LEU A 168 5.72 -0.91 -3.39
CA LEU A 168 5.30 -2.25 -3.77
C LEU A 168 3.78 -2.34 -3.87
N ALA A 169 3.31 -3.25 -4.72
CA ALA A 169 1.90 -3.57 -4.91
C ALA A 169 1.67 -5.07 -4.72
N SER A 170 0.49 -5.41 -4.23
CA SER A 170 0.03 -6.79 -4.14
C SER A 170 -0.29 -7.37 -5.51
N ASN A 171 -0.06 -8.67 -5.69
CA ASN A 171 -0.61 -9.36 -6.85
C ASN A 171 -2.12 -9.54 -6.65
N PRO A 172 -2.98 -9.04 -7.56
CA PRO A 172 -4.42 -9.25 -7.44
C PRO A 172 -4.83 -10.72 -7.63
N GLN A 173 -4.03 -11.50 -8.36
CA GLN A 173 -4.24 -12.93 -8.49
C GLN A 173 -3.57 -13.67 -7.32
N LYS A 174 -4.37 -14.16 -6.37
CA LYS A 174 -3.89 -14.86 -5.18
C LYS A 174 -3.72 -16.38 -5.35
N VAL A 175 -4.23 -16.95 -6.44
CA VAL A 175 -4.23 -18.39 -6.69
C VAL A 175 -3.75 -18.68 -8.10
N GLY A 176 -2.84 -19.65 -8.23
CA GLY A 176 -2.27 -20.04 -9.54
C GLY A 176 -1.29 -19.00 -10.11
N ASP A 177 -0.69 -18.20 -9.25
CA ASP A 177 0.22 -17.08 -9.54
C ASP A 177 1.71 -17.48 -9.47
N ASP A 178 1.98 -18.79 -9.44
CA ASP A 178 3.31 -19.35 -9.19
C ASP A 178 4.03 -18.79 -7.94
N GLY A 179 3.25 -18.30 -6.97
CA GLY A 179 3.73 -17.80 -5.68
C GLY A 179 4.47 -16.47 -5.80
N ILE A 180 3.92 -15.55 -6.58
CA ILE A 180 4.33 -14.15 -6.66
C ILE A 180 3.27 -13.35 -5.92
N ASP A 181 3.51 -13.09 -4.64
CA ASP A 181 2.50 -12.45 -3.78
C ASP A 181 2.38 -10.94 -4.05
N GLY A 182 3.43 -10.32 -4.58
CA GLY A 182 3.48 -8.90 -4.92
C GLY A 182 4.64 -8.56 -5.84
N PHE A 183 4.72 -7.28 -6.21
CA PHE A 183 5.72 -6.80 -7.13
C PHE A 183 6.02 -5.31 -6.95
N GLY A 184 7.12 -4.88 -7.57
CA GLY A 184 7.59 -3.51 -7.58
C GLY A 184 8.32 -3.20 -8.88
N MET A 185 8.72 -1.94 -9.07
CA MET A 185 9.52 -1.56 -10.23
C MET A 185 10.56 -0.50 -9.84
N PHE A 186 11.80 -0.69 -10.27
CA PHE A 186 12.82 0.35 -10.21
C PHE A 186 12.50 1.48 -11.17
N LEU A 187 12.91 2.67 -10.78
CA LEU A 187 12.77 3.85 -11.61
C LEU A 187 13.69 3.79 -12.83
N ASN A 188 14.96 3.50 -12.59
CA ASN A 188 15.99 3.37 -13.61
C ASN A 188 16.28 1.89 -13.88
N THR A 189 16.72 1.58 -15.10
CA THR A 189 17.18 0.23 -15.44
C THR A 189 18.56 0.01 -14.80
N PRO A 190 18.82 -1.14 -14.15
CA PRO A 190 20.16 -1.50 -13.68
C PRO A 190 21.18 -1.53 -14.82
N ASP A 191 22.45 -1.22 -14.53
CA ASP A 191 23.50 -1.13 -15.55
C ASP A 191 23.86 -2.50 -16.16
N ASN A 192 23.65 -3.58 -15.38
CA ASN A 192 24.01 -4.94 -15.76
C ASN A 192 22.80 -5.80 -16.16
N MET A 193 21.63 -5.21 -16.34
CA MET A 193 20.37 -5.92 -16.61
C MET A 193 19.50 -5.11 -17.57
N ASP A 194 18.53 -5.72 -18.23
CA ASP A 194 17.60 -5.04 -19.13
C ASP A 194 16.20 -4.84 -18.51
N ARG A 195 16.02 -5.17 -17.22
CA ARG A 195 14.72 -5.17 -16.51
C ARG A 195 14.75 -4.37 -15.22
N LYS A 196 13.55 -3.93 -14.80
CA LYS A 196 13.32 -3.08 -13.61
C LYS A 196 12.49 -3.77 -12.52
N ALA A 197 11.96 -4.96 -12.80
CA ALA A 197 10.94 -5.59 -11.96
C ALA A 197 11.50 -6.10 -10.63
N ILE A 198 10.71 -5.95 -9.58
CA ILE A 198 10.91 -6.57 -8.27
C ILE A 198 9.78 -7.58 -8.08
N ILE A 199 10.11 -8.78 -7.63
CA ILE A 199 9.12 -9.81 -7.25
C ILE A 199 9.12 -9.99 -5.74
N VAL A 200 7.94 -10.13 -5.15
CA VAL A 200 7.76 -10.29 -3.70
C VAL A 200 7.16 -11.65 -3.40
N GLN A 201 7.70 -12.30 -2.39
CA GLN A 201 7.17 -13.54 -1.83
C GLN A 201 6.97 -13.34 -0.33
N VAL A 202 5.78 -13.66 0.18
CA VAL A 202 5.40 -13.58 1.58
C VAL A 202 5.36 -14.99 2.17
N THR A 203 5.97 -15.14 3.34
CA THR A 203 5.80 -16.33 4.16
C THR A 203 4.64 -16.12 5.13
N GLY A 204 3.63 -16.98 5.04
CA GLY A 204 2.50 -16.97 5.97
C GLY A 204 2.86 -17.45 7.38
N ALA A 205 1.86 -17.66 8.23
CA ALA A 205 2.05 -18.13 9.61
C ALA A 205 2.64 -19.54 9.73
N SER A 206 2.60 -20.32 8.65
CA SER A 206 3.13 -21.68 8.58
C SER A 206 3.82 -21.91 7.24
N GLY A 207 4.73 -22.89 7.20
CA GLY A 207 5.48 -23.24 6.00
C GLY A 207 6.97 -22.91 6.10
N SER A 208 7.76 -23.54 5.22
CA SER A 208 9.21 -23.37 5.20
C SER A 208 9.58 -22.05 4.53
N GLN A 209 10.17 -21.13 5.30
CA GLN A 209 10.77 -19.90 4.78
C GLN A 209 11.84 -20.19 3.72
N LYS A 210 12.61 -21.28 3.90
CA LYS A 210 13.65 -21.68 2.93
C LYS A 210 13.02 -22.13 1.60
N ALA A 211 11.95 -22.91 1.65
CA ALA A 211 11.23 -23.30 0.43
C ALA A 211 10.64 -22.07 -0.31
N LYS A 212 10.12 -21.10 0.44
CA LYS A 212 9.64 -19.82 -0.12
C LYS A 212 10.77 -19.01 -0.75
N PHE A 213 11.95 -18.97 -0.14
CA PHE A 213 13.13 -18.35 -0.73
C PHE A 213 13.60 -19.06 -2.01
N ASP A 214 13.66 -20.39 -2.01
CA ASP A 214 14.09 -21.15 -3.20
C ASP A 214 13.10 -20.95 -4.35
N ARG A 215 11.80 -20.85 -4.05
CA ARG A 215 10.77 -20.48 -5.02
C ARG A 215 10.95 -19.05 -5.53
N LEU A 216 11.19 -18.08 -4.64
CA LEU A 216 11.46 -16.69 -5.02
C LEU A 216 12.68 -16.63 -5.96
N HIS A 217 13.75 -17.36 -5.64
CA HIS A 217 14.94 -17.47 -6.49
C HIS A 217 14.62 -18.00 -7.88
N ALA A 218 13.79 -19.04 -7.98
CA ALA A 218 13.32 -19.57 -9.26
C ALA A 218 12.46 -18.55 -10.02
N ASN A 219 11.52 -17.88 -9.35
CA ASN A 219 10.64 -16.88 -9.96
C ASN A 219 11.43 -15.69 -10.51
N ILE A 220 12.46 -15.22 -9.80
CA ILE A 220 13.33 -14.15 -10.32
C ILE A 220 13.98 -14.56 -11.65
N ARG A 221 14.41 -15.81 -11.78
CA ARG A 221 15.01 -16.32 -13.02
C ARG A 221 13.98 -16.49 -14.13
N ASN A 222 12.85 -17.11 -13.81
CA ASN A 222 11.81 -17.44 -14.79
C ASN A 222 11.16 -16.18 -15.37
N GLU A 223 10.90 -15.19 -14.51
CA GLU A 223 10.31 -13.91 -14.89
C GLU A 223 11.36 -12.86 -15.32
N ASN A 224 12.64 -13.23 -15.30
CA ASN A 224 13.77 -12.32 -15.55
C ASN A 224 13.68 -11.01 -14.71
N ALA A 225 13.29 -11.13 -13.44
CA ALA A 225 13.19 -9.98 -12.54
C ALA A 225 14.58 -9.49 -12.10
N ALA A 226 14.69 -8.19 -11.80
CA ALA A 226 15.94 -7.61 -11.33
C ALA A 226 16.22 -7.96 -9.87
N MET A 227 15.17 -8.07 -9.04
CA MET A 227 15.32 -8.30 -7.60
C MET A 227 14.14 -9.10 -7.03
N GLY A 228 14.40 -9.83 -5.95
CA GLY A 228 13.39 -10.42 -5.09
C GLY A 228 13.37 -9.84 -3.68
N ILE A 229 12.18 -9.78 -3.09
CA ILE A 229 11.99 -9.48 -1.67
C ILE A 229 11.25 -10.65 -1.01
N LEU A 230 11.86 -11.24 0.01
CA LEU A 230 11.21 -12.21 0.87
C LEU A 230 10.68 -11.50 2.13
N ILE A 231 9.37 -11.53 2.31
CA ILE A 231 8.69 -11.00 3.49
C ILE A 231 8.39 -12.13 4.47
N THR A 232 8.70 -11.93 5.75
CA THR A 232 8.46 -12.90 6.83
C THR A 232 7.88 -12.23 8.07
N LEU A 233 7.25 -13.00 8.96
CA LEU A 233 6.83 -12.49 10.27
C LEU A 233 8.05 -12.21 11.16
N ASP A 234 8.92 -13.21 11.30
CA ASP A 234 10.01 -13.24 12.27
C ASP A 234 11.36 -12.89 11.65
N ALA A 235 12.17 -12.11 12.37
CA ALA A 235 13.54 -11.88 11.96
C ALA A 235 14.33 -13.18 12.10
N GLN A 236 14.99 -13.60 11.01
CA GLN A 236 15.89 -14.75 11.05
C GLN A 236 17.17 -14.39 10.33
N THR A 237 18.28 -14.38 11.05
CA THR A 237 19.63 -14.09 10.51
C THR A 237 20.06 -15.09 9.44
N ALA A 238 19.52 -16.31 9.46
CA ALA A 238 19.80 -17.33 8.46
C ALA A 238 19.33 -16.95 7.04
N GLN A 239 18.18 -16.26 6.92
CA GLN A 239 17.58 -15.91 5.63
C GLN A 239 18.51 -15.03 4.79
N ARG A 240 19.19 -14.08 5.44
CA ARG A 240 20.12 -13.13 4.82
C ARG A 240 21.39 -13.78 4.26
N ASN A 241 21.68 -15.01 4.68
CA ASN A 241 22.90 -15.74 4.32
C ASN A 241 22.63 -16.96 3.43
N TRP A 242 21.39 -17.14 2.95
CA TRP A 242 21.07 -18.25 2.07
C TRP A 242 21.75 -18.09 0.72
N LYS A 243 22.51 -19.12 0.34
CA LYS A 243 23.25 -19.15 -0.92
C LYS A 243 22.29 -19.09 -2.10
N HIS A 244 22.64 -18.28 -3.09
CA HIS A 244 21.95 -18.21 -4.37
C HIS A 244 22.95 -17.95 -5.49
N THR A 245 22.43 -17.95 -6.71
CA THR A 245 23.22 -17.87 -7.95
C THR A 245 22.95 -16.59 -8.75
N LEU A 246 22.11 -15.69 -8.23
CA LEU A 246 21.78 -14.44 -8.91
C LEU A 246 22.94 -13.43 -8.83
N ASP A 247 23.15 -12.73 -9.94
CA ASP A 247 24.04 -11.57 -9.98
C ASP A 247 23.46 -10.41 -9.20
N PRO A 248 24.29 -9.58 -8.56
CA PRO A 248 23.79 -8.41 -7.84
C PRO A 248 23.31 -7.32 -8.82
N VAL A 249 22.40 -6.48 -8.35
CA VAL A 249 21.86 -5.35 -9.11
C VAL A 249 22.83 -4.18 -9.02
N ARG A 250 23.28 -3.63 -10.15
CA ARG A 250 24.19 -2.48 -10.20
C ARG A 250 23.47 -1.23 -10.66
N MET A 251 23.63 -0.13 -9.91
CA MET A 251 23.14 1.21 -10.27
C MET A 251 24.26 2.21 -9.99
N GLY A 252 24.99 2.63 -11.02
CA GLY A 252 26.19 3.43 -10.89
C GLY A 252 27.25 2.70 -10.06
N GLU A 253 27.74 3.38 -9.01
CA GLU A 253 28.74 2.82 -8.10
C GLU A 253 28.14 1.89 -7.02
N THR A 254 26.81 1.87 -6.89
CA THR A 254 26.13 1.10 -5.84
C THR A 254 25.73 -0.28 -6.34
N THR A 255 25.95 -1.29 -5.49
CA THR A 255 25.56 -2.67 -5.72
C THR A 255 24.54 -3.11 -4.67
N TYR A 256 23.45 -3.73 -5.11
CA TYR A 256 22.37 -4.21 -4.24
C TYR A 256 22.27 -5.74 -4.31
N ALA A 257 21.95 -6.36 -3.17
CA ALA A 257 21.69 -7.79 -3.12
C ALA A 257 20.45 -8.14 -3.97
N PRO A 258 20.51 -9.18 -4.82
CA PRO A 258 19.41 -9.51 -5.73
C PRO A 258 18.23 -10.16 -5.02
N ILE A 259 18.43 -10.65 -3.79
CA ILE A 259 17.35 -11.03 -2.87
C ILE A 259 17.58 -10.31 -1.55
N GLN A 260 16.56 -9.62 -1.05
CA GLN A 260 16.57 -9.03 0.28
C GLN A 260 15.45 -9.60 1.14
N CYS A 261 15.66 -9.66 2.45
CA CYS A 261 14.69 -10.18 3.40
C CYS A 261 14.17 -9.03 4.25
N PHE A 262 12.84 -8.96 4.38
CA PHE A 262 12.13 -8.04 5.24
C PHE A 262 11.34 -8.85 6.26
N SER A 263 11.39 -8.46 7.54
CA SER A 263 10.56 -9.06 8.56
C SER A 263 9.67 -8.03 9.25
N VAL A 264 8.43 -8.43 9.55
CA VAL A 264 7.48 -7.62 10.33
C VAL A 264 8.04 -7.33 11.72
N GLU A 265 8.77 -8.28 12.31
CA GLU A 265 9.43 -8.08 13.59
C GLU A 265 10.51 -6.98 13.54
N GLU A 266 11.36 -6.96 12.51
CA GLU A 266 12.31 -5.85 12.31
C GLU A 266 11.59 -4.54 12.04
N TYR A 267 10.47 -4.57 11.31
CA TYR A 267 9.67 -3.39 11.03
C TYR A 267 9.22 -2.68 12.32
N TYR A 268 8.61 -3.41 13.25
CA TYR A 268 8.23 -2.85 14.55
C TYR A 268 9.45 -2.44 15.38
N ARG A 269 10.54 -3.24 15.40
CA ARG A 269 11.79 -2.87 16.11
C ARG A 269 12.44 -1.59 15.57
N ASN A 270 12.21 -1.26 14.29
CA ASN A 270 12.80 -0.09 13.63
C ASN A 270 11.85 1.11 13.56
N ASN A 271 10.84 1.17 14.45
CA ASN A 271 9.82 2.22 14.49
C ASN A 271 9.07 2.35 13.16
N GLU A 272 8.67 1.22 12.58
CA GLU A 272 7.80 1.17 11.40
C GLU A 272 8.45 1.78 10.14
N ARG A 273 9.79 1.69 10.05
CA ARG A 273 10.61 2.19 8.94
C ARG A 273 11.19 1.04 8.13
N TRP A 274 10.55 0.72 7.01
CA TRP A 274 11.02 -0.30 6.08
C TRP A 274 12.38 0.04 5.46
N ASP A 275 12.66 1.32 5.27
CA ASP A 275 13.89 1.87 4.69
C ASP A 275 15.11 1.76 5.63
N ARG A 276 14.92 1.29 6.87
CA ARG A 276 16.01 0.91 7.78
C ARG A 276 16.38 -0.58 7.70
N ILE A 277 15.61 -1.37 6.95
CA ILE A 277 15.73 -2.82 6.85
C ILE A 277 16.17 -3.23 5.45
N LEU A 278 15.55 -2.63 4.44
CA LEU A 278 15.83 -2.84 3.03
C LEU A 278 16.65 -1.68 2.46
N THR A 279 17.54 -2.00 1.54
CA THR A 279 18.29 -1.02 0.76
C THR A 279 17.88 -1.18 -0.69
N LEU A 280 16.96 -0.35 -1.18
CA LEU A 280 16.41 -0.45 -2.53
C LEU A 280 16.88 0.73 -3.40
N PRO A 281 17.08 0.54 -4.72
CA PRO A 281 17.11 1.64 -5.67
C PRO A 281 15.81 2.47 -5.63
N SER A 282 15.83 3.66 -6.22
CA SER A 282 14.60 4.45 -6.39
C SER A 282 13.54 3.64 -7.12
N LEU A 283 12.31 3.68 -6.59
CA LEU A 283 11.17 2.95 -7.12
C LEU A 283 10.31 3.85 -8.01
N ALA A 284 9.65 3.23 -8.99
CA ALA A 284 8.58 3.81 -9.78
C ALA A 284 7.23 3.23 -9.35
N ASN A 285 6.15 3.85 -9.80
CA ASN A 285 4.83 3.22 -9.75
C ASN A 285 4.91 1.85 -10.47
N PRO A 286 4.60 0.74 -9.79
CA PRO A 286 4.84 -0.61 -10.28
C PRO A 286 3.93 -0.99 -11.45
N TRP A 287 2.84 -0.24 -11.68
CA TRP A 287 1.91 -0.46 -12.77
C TRP A 287 2.20 0.42 -13.99
N THR A 288 2.62 1.68 -13.76
CA THR A 288 2.74 2.68 -14.84
C THR A 288 4.16 3.09 -15.18
N GLY A 289 5.14 2.77 -14.34
CA GLY A 289 6.54 3.16 -14.55
C GLY A 289 6.82 4.64 -14.35
N LYS A 290 5.81 5.41 -13.95
CA LYS A 290 5.94 6.82 -13.66
C LYS A 290 6.75 7.01 -12.37
N HIS A 291 7.48 8.13 -12.32
CA HIS A 291 8.19 8.55 -11.13
C HIS A 291 7.22 8.75 -9.96
N MET A 292 7.65 8.40 -8.74
CA MET A 292 7.05 8.92 -7.53
C MET A 292 7.22 10.44 -7.52
N GLN A 293 6.12 11.21 -7.55
CA GLN A 293 6.24 12.64 -7.31
C GLN A 293 6.60 12.85 -5.83
N GLN A 294 7.82 13.33 -5.56
CA GLN A 294 8.27 13.71 -4.21
C GLN A 294 7.64 15.04 -3.70
N LYS A 295 6.59 15.55 -4.33
CA LYS A 295 6.01 16.85 -3.96
C LYS A 295 5.08 16.69 -2.75
N ILE A 296 5.66 16.52 -1.56
CA ILE A 296 5.47 17.39 -0.36
C ILE A 296 6.75 17.28 0.51
N LEU A 297 7.89 17.63 -0.05
CA LEU A 297 9.10 17.97 0.69
C LEU A 297 9.62 19.26 0.06
N PHE A 298 9.93 20.25 0.90
CA PHE A 298 10.43 21.59 0.56
C PHE A 298 9.37 22.66 0.23
N GLU A 299 8.57 23.05 1.22
CA GLU A 299 8.46 24.47 1.62
C GLU A 299 8.31 24.49 3.16
N ALA A 300 9.44 24.65 3.85
CA ALA A 300 9.54 25.07 5.24
C ALA A 300 10.43 26.33 5.26
#